data_AF-A0A940UHS6-F1
#
_entry.id   AF-A0A940UHS6-F1
#
_cell.length_a   1.000
_cell.length_b   1.000
_cell.length_c   1.000
_cell.angle_alpha   90.00
_cell.angle_beta   90.00
_cell.angle_gamma   90.00
#
_symmetry.space_group_name_H-M   'P 1'
#
loop_
_entity.id
_entity.type
_entity.pdbx_description
1 polymer ?
#
loop_
_entity_poly.entity_id
_entity_poly.type
_entity_poly.pdbx_seq_one_letter_code
_entity_poly.pdbx_strand_id
1 'polypeptide(L)'
;MKTLVSQFIAVIAAILAGFVFVMPVAVPVHGVDITWYDGTGFWDETGKWFPAQLPGVGDNVTLNVAADLYTITHRSGNDTIRTITNDEIVVVNGGSSLTILLGGTNTRTLQTGGASAGTLNLNGGTLTNTGGTLRADADGVVNLSGATILNGTLTTSGTGVITTPSGGASQNTATLNGVTIATGSTFV
;
A
#
# COMPACT_ATOMS: atom_id res chain seq x y z
N MET A 1 -5.99 68.84 32.12
CA MET A 1 -4.75 68.14 32.50
C MET A 1 -5.04 67.38 33.79
N LYS A 2 -4.87 66.05 33.80
CA LYS A 2 -5.25 65.08 34.87
C LYS A 2 -6.75 64.72 34.95
N THR A 3 -7.24 63.88 34.04
CA THR A 3 -8.27 62.82 34.30
C THR A 3 -8.71 62.03 33.06
N LEU A 4 -8.51 62.53 31.84
CA LEU A 4 -8.91 61.82 30.60
C LEU A 4 -7.83 60.90 29.98
N VAL A 5 -6.58 60.93 30.48
CA VAL A 5 -5.47 60.09 29.97
C VAL A 5 -5.35 58.75 30.73
N SER A 6 -6.00 58.60 31.89
CA SER A 6 -5.88 57.39 32.72
C SER A 6 -6.84 56.26 32.33
N GLN A 7 -7.99 56.57 31.70
CA GLN A 7 -8.97 55.54 31.31
C GLN A 7 -8.75 54.96 29.90
N PHE A 8 -7.89 55.57 29.08
CA PHE A 8 -7.51 55.02 27.77
C PHE A 8 -6.30 54.09 27.81
N ILE A 9 -5.53 54.08 28.92
CA ILE A 9 -4.39 53.16 29.09
C ILE A 9 -4.81 51.84 29.77
N ALA A 10 -5.98 51.79 30.41
CA ALA A 10 -6.50 50.57 31.03
C ALA A 10 -7.25 49.62 30.07
N VAL A 11 -7.56 50.05 28.83
CA VAL A 11 -8.26 49.20 27.83
C VAL A 11 -7.30 48.59 26.79
N ILE A 12 -6.02 49.02 26.76
CA ILE A 12 -5.01 48.49 25.82
C ILE A 12 -4.09 47.43 26.49
N ALA A 13 -4.26 47.15 27.78
CA ALA A 13 -3.38 46.22 28.53
C ALA A 13 -3.98 44.83 28.82
N ALA A 14 -5.05 44.39 28.15
CA ALA A 14 -5.67 43.10 28.45
C ALA A 14 -6.23 42.32 27.24
N ILE A 15 -5.60 42.40 26.07
CA ILE A 15 -5.81 41.41 24.99
C ILE A 15 -4.45 41.00 24.41
N LEU A 16 -3.63 40.31 25.20
CA LEU A 16 -2.43 39.61 24.70
C LEU A 16 -2.24 38.22 25.32
N ALA A 17 -3.31 37.61 25.83
CA ALA A 17 -3.25 36.26 26.37
C ALA A 17 -4.46 35.47 25.86
N GLY A 18 -4.32 34.84 24.70
CA GLY A 18 -5.43 34.02 24.19
C GLY A 18 -5.31 33.42 22.81
N PHE A 19 -4.25 33.69 22.04
CA PHE A 19 -3.96 32.85 20.88
C PHE A 19 -3.13 31.66 21.32
N VAL A 20 -3.81 30.64 21.86
CA VAL A 20 -3.26 29.29 21.83
C VAL A 20 -3.16 28.93 20.36
N PHE A 21 -1.96 29.03 19.81
CA PHE A 21 -1.65 28.40 18.54
C PHE A 21 -1.70 26.90 18.81
N VAL A 22 -2.86 26.29 18.59
CA VAL A 22 -2.95 24.85 18.43
C VAL A 22 -2.15 24.56 17.17
N MET A 23 -0.86 24.25 17.35
CA MET A 23 -0.11 23.54 16.33
C MET A 23 -0.98 22.32 16.01
N PRO A 24 -1.43 22.10 14.77
CA PRO A 24 -1.89 20.78 14.41
C PRO A 24 -0.70 19.87 14.65
N VAL A 25 -0.69 19.17 15.78
CA VAL A 25 0.14 17.99 15.90
C VAL A 25 -0.41 17.12 14.78
N ALA A 26 0.38 16.89 13.74
CA ALA A 26 0.07 15.86 12.78
C ALA A 26 0.00 14.59 13.61
N VAL A 27 -1.21 14.21 14.03
CA VAL A 27 -1.47 12.87 14.51
C VAL A 27 -1.02 12.03 13.32
N PRO A 28 -0.04 11.12 13.48
CA PRO A 28 0.24 10.17 12.43
C PRO A 28 -1.11 9.61 12.03
N VAL A 29 -1.48 9.69 10.75
CA VAL A 29 -2.63 8.93 10.26
C VAL A 29 -2.29 7.48 10.57
N HIS A 30 -2.76 7.01 11.72
CA HIS A 30 -2.64 5.65 12.12
C HIS A 30 -3.62 4.92 11.22
N GLY A 31 -3.08 4.05 10.38
CA GLY A 31 -3.91 3.17 9.57
C GLY A 31 -4.93 2.46 10.42
N VAL A 32 -6.09 2.19 9.83
CA VAL A 32 -6.98 1.18 10.37
C VAL A 32 -6.48 -0.17 9.88
N ASP A 33 -6.60 -1.18 10.74
CA ASP A 33 -6.42 -2.56 10.29
C ASP A 33 -7.70 -2.99 9.56
N ILE A 34 -7.57 -3.33 8.28
CA ILE A 34 -8.70 -3.71 7.42
C ILE A 34 -8.47 -5.15 6.96
N THR A 35 -9.45 -6.01 7.24
CA THR A 35 -9.34 -7.46 7.03
C THR A 35 -10.33 -7.93 5.98
N TRP A 36 -9.86 -8.68 5.00
CA TRP A 36 -10.73 -9.46 4.13
C TRP A 36 -11.22 -10.69 4.90
N TYR A 37 -12.53 -10.90 4.98
CA TYR A 37 -13.11 -11.93 5.84
C TYR A 37 -14.11 -12.84 5.13
N ASP A 38 -14.21 -12.74 3.80
CA ASP A 38 -15.11 -13.52 2.97
C ASP A 38 -14.31 -14.43 2.01
N GLY A 39 -14.99 -15.24 1.20
CA GLY A 39 -14.36 -16.08 0.18
C GLY A 39 -13.86 -15.31 -1.04
N THR A 40 -13.71 -16.03 -2.16
CA THR A 40 -13.33 -15.47 -3.46
C THR A 40 -14.23 -14.28 -3.85
N GLY A 41 -13.62 -13.20 -4.32
CA GLY A 41 -14.36 -11.96 -4.53
C GLY A 41 -13.57 -10.84 -5.16
N PHE A 42 -14.21 -9.67 -5.23
CA PHE A 42 -13.62 -8.47 -5.80
C PHE A 42 -13.26 -7.46 -4.71
N TRP A 43 -12.05 -6.93 -4.79
CA TRP A 43 -11.49 -5.99 -3.82
C TRP A 43 -12.38 -4.76 -3.58
N ASP A 44 -13.12 -4.32 -4.60
CA ASP A 44 -14.04 -3.16 -4.56
C ASP A 44 -15.37 -3.45 -3.82
N GLU A 45 -15.60 -4.68 -3.35
CA GLU A 45 -16.80 -5.05 -2.61
C GLU A 45 -16.65 -4.69 -1.12
N THR A 46 -17.10 -3.49 -0.73
CA THR A 46 -17.04 -3.00 0.66
C THR A 46 -17.58 -3.99 1.70
N GLY A 47 -18.57 -4.80 1.32
CA GLY A 47 -19.15 -5.82 2.19
C GLY A 47 -18.19 -6.96 2.59
N LYS A 48 -17.07 -7.16 1.88
CA LYS A 48 -16.09 -8.22 2.13
C LYS A 48 -14.92 -7.80 3.03
N TRP A 49 -14.93 -6.55 3.48
CA TRP A 49 -13.93 -5.97 4.37
C TRP A 49 -14.49 -5.74 5.77
N PHE A 50 -13.65 -5.97 6.78
CA PHE A 50 -13.93 -5.61 8.17
C PHE A 50 -12.87 -4.62 8.68
N PRO A 51 -13.28 -3.45 9.21
CA PRO A 51 -14.65 -2.91 9.15
C PRO A 51 -15.11 -2.69 7.69
N ALA A 52 -16.41 -2.56 7.46
CA ALA A 52 -17.03 -2.45 6.13
C ALA A 52 -16.67 -1.13 5.40
N GLN A 53 -15.40 -1.02 5.00
CA GLN A 53 -14.79 0.06 4.27
C GLN A 53 -13.68 -0.51 3.36
N LEU A 54 -13.41 0.16 2.25
CA LEU A 54 -12.30 -0.22 1.38
C LEU A 54 -10.96 0.22 1.98
N PRO A 55 -9.87 -0.55 1.78
CA PRO A 55 -8.53 -0.13 2.18
C PRO A 55 -8.07 1.18 1.55
N GLY A 56 -7.40 2.03 2.34
CA GLY A 56 -6.77 3.27 1.90
C GLY A 56 -5.29 3.39 2.30
N VAL A 57 -4.69 4.53 1.92
CA VAL A 57 -3.22 4.77 1.96
C VAL A 57 -2.58 4.58 3.34
N GLY A 58 -3.35 4.76 4.41
CA GLY A 58 -2.89 4.60 5.78
C GLY A 58 -2.92 3.17 6.28
N ASP A 59 -3.68 2.28 5.65
CA ASP A 59 -4.24 1.08 6.28
C ASP A 59 -3.35 -0.15 6.17
N ASN A 60 -3.41 -1.01 7.19
CA ASN A 60 -2.78 -2.32 7.17
C ASN A 60 -3.81 -3.35 6.71
N VAL A 61 -3.54 -3.99 5.58
CA VAL A 61 -4.47 -4.97 5.01
C VAL A 61 -4.10 -6.37 5.45
N THR A 62 -5.07 -7.12 5.95
CA THR A 62 -4.92 -8.55 6.26
C THR A 62 -5.83 -9.38 5.37
N LEU A 63 -5.24 -10.33 4.65
CA LEU A 63 -5.90 -11.32 3.80
C LEU A 63 -5.47 -12.69 4.32
N ASN A 64 -6.22 -13.22 5.27
CA ASN A 64 -5.92 -14.50 5.92
C ASN A 64 -7.23 -15.11 6.38
N VAL A 65 -7.98 -15.66 5.44
CA VAL A 65 -9.27 -16.29 5.73
C VAL A 65 -8.99 -17.75 6.06
N ALA A 66 -9.19 -18.11 7.32
CA ALA A 66 -8.90 -19.46 7.77
C ALA A 66 -9.68 -20.52 6.96
N ALA A 67 -9.05 -21.69 6.79
CA ALA A 67 -9.59 -22.93 6.24
C ALA A 67 -9.57 -23.12 4.71
N ASP A 68 -9.37 -22.07 3.91
CA ASP A 68 -9.41 -22.18 2.45
C ASP A 68 -8.36 -21.30 1.77
N LEU A 69 -8.22 -21.45 0.45
CA LEU A 69 -7.43 -20.56 -0.40
C LEU A 69 -8.37 -19.82 -1.35
N TYR A 70 -8.49 -18.52 -1.16
CA TYR A 70 -9.38 -17.67 -1.94
C TYR A 70 -8.63 -16.81 -2.94
N THR A 71 -9.36 -16.38 -3.96
CA THR A 71 -8.87 -15.41 -4.94
C THR A 71 -9.56 -14.06 -4.72
N ILE A 72 -8.80 -13.07 -4.30
CA ILE A 72 -9.23 -11.67 -4.20
C ILE A 72 -8.77 -10.94 -5.45
N THR A 73 -9.71 -10.42 -6.23
CA THR A 73 -9.41 -9.75 -7.50
C THR A 73 -9.54 -8.23 -7.35
N HIS A 74 -8.43 -7.52 -7.46
CA HIS A 74 -8.39 -6.07 -7.65
C HIS A 74 -8.50 -5.76 -9.15
N ARG A 75 -9.71 -5.41 -9.59
CA ARG A 75 -10.07 -5.33 -11.03
C ARG A 75 -10.28 -3.91 -11.56
N SER A 76 -10.24 -2.91 -10.70
CA SER A 76 -10.51 -1.52 -11.07
C SER A 76 -9.88 -0.56 -10.07
N GLY A 77 -9.65 0.69 -10.48
CA GLY A 77 -9.16 1.74 -9.60
C GLY A 77 -7.66 1.66 -9.33
N ASN A 78 -7.21 2.58 -8.47
CA ASN A 78 -5.82 2.77 -8.12
C ASN A 78 -5.74 2.92 -6.59
N ASP A 79 -5.54 1.79 -5.92
CA ASP A 79 -5.49 1.77 -4.46
C ASP A 79 -4.06 1.86 -3.96
N THR A 80 -3.90 2.48 -2.80
CA THR A 80 -2.66 2.50 -2.05
C THR A 80 -2.96 2.03 -0.65
N ILE A 81 -2.10 1.17 -0.10
CA ILE A 81 -2.19 0.66 1.27
C ILE A 81 -0.83 0.79 1.95
N ARG A 82 -0.83 0.80 3.29
CA ARG A 82 0.40 0.92 4.07
C ARG A 82 1.16 -0.40 4.09
N THR A 83 0.53 -1.48 4.54
CA THR A 83 1.13 -2.83 4.58
C THR A 83 0.14 -3.90 4.14
N ILE A 84 0.65 -5.07 3.81
CA ILE A 84 -0.14 -6.27 3.53
C ILE A 84 0.31 -7.46 4.38
N THR A 85 -0.64 -8.24 4.89
CA THR A 85 -0.43 -9.61 5.37
C THR A 85 -1.26 -10.51 4.48
N ASN A 86 -0.63 -11.14 3.48
CA ASN A 86 -1.31 -11.98 2.51
C ASN A 86 -0.99 -13.46 2.71
N ASP A 87 -2.02 -14.26 2.97
CA ASP A 87 -2.03 -15.73 2.89
C ASP A 87 -3.06 -16.23 1.86
N GLU A 88 -3.39 -15.41 0.86
CA GLU A 88 -4.37 -15.68 -0.19
C GLU A 88 -3.80 -15.49 -1.61
N ILE A 89 -4.62 -15.72 -2.64
CA ILE A 89 -4.28 -15.28 -4.00
C ILE A 89 -4.86 -13.90 -4.22
N VAL A 90 -4.00 -12.90 -4.43
CA VAL A 90 -4.42 -11.57 -4.89
C VAL A 90 -4.10 -11.42 -6.36
N VAL A 91 -5.10 -11.06 -7.16
CA VAL A 91 -4.94 -10.80 -8.61
C VAL A 91 -5.24 -9.34 -8.89
N VAL A 92 -4.24 -8.60 -9.38
CA VAL A 92 -4.38 -7.22 -9.84
C VAL A 92 -4.50 -7.22 -11.36
N ASN A 93 -5.68 -6.90 -11.88
CA ASN A 93 -5.99 -6.89 -13.31
C ASN A 93 -6.98 -5.77 -13.66
N GLY A 94 -7.57 -5.80 -14.87
CA GLY A 94 -8.59 -4.84 -15.30
C GLY A 94 -8.06 -3.42 -15.54
N GLY A 95 -6.76 -3.28 -15.81
CA GLY A 95 -6.06 -1.99 -15.92
C GLY A 95 -5.86 -1.29 -14.57
N SER A 96 -6.13 -1.98 -13.46
CA SER A 96 -6.03 -1.41 -12.12
C SER A 96 -4.60 -1.43 -11.57
N SER A 97 -4.38 -0.70 -10.48
CA SER A 97 -3.10 -0.73 -9.76
C SER A 97 -3.27 -0.82 -8.26
N LEU A 98 -2.46 -1.66 -7.60
CA LEU A 98 -2.34 -1.70 -6.14
C LEU A 98 -0.94 -1.27 -5.74
N THR A 99 -0.83 -0.28 -4.85
CA THR A 99 0.44 0.21 -4.31
C THR A 99 0.57 -0.15 -2.84
N ILE A 100 1.68 -0.76 -2.45
CA ILE A 100 2.00 -1.15 -1.07
C ILE A 100 3.23 -0.36 -0.64
N LEU A 101 3.08 0.50 0.37
CA LEU A 101 4.10 1.48 0.73
C LEU A 101 5.24 0.89 1.58
N LEU A 102 4.91 0.06 2.58
CA LEU A 102 5.88 -0.40 3.58
C LEU A 102 6.17 -1.91 3.50
N GLY A 103 5.60 -2.59 2.50
CA GLY A 103 5.73 -4.04 2.34
C GLY A 103 4.79 -4.82 3.27
N GLY A 104 5.33 -5.80 3.99
CA GLY A 104 4.56 -6.69 4.86
C GLY A 104 4.95 -8.16 4.69
N THR A 105 3.97 -9.05 4.71
CA THR A 105 4.17 -10.50 4.53
C THR A 105 3.33 -11.02 3.37
N ASN A 106 3.92 -11.87 2.54
CA ASN A 106 3.23 -12.66 1.53
C ASN A 106 3.67 -14.13 1.63
N THR A 107 2.76 -15.01 2.02
CA THR A 107 2.97 -16.47 2.07
C THR A 107 2.35 -17.20 0.89
N ARG A 108 1.54 -16.51 0.07
CA ARG A 108 0.89 -17.04 -1.14
C ARG A 108 1.22 -16.19 -2.35
N THR A 109 0.24 -15.80 -3.16
CA THR A 109 0.49 -15.21 -4.48
C THR A 109 -0.02 -13.79 -4.54
N LEU A 110 0.87 -12.86 -4.91
CA LEU A 110 0.49 -11.56 -5.46
C LEU A 110 0.73 -11.62 -6.96
N GLN A 111 -0.34 -11.66 -7.73
CA GLN A 111 -0.34 -11.75 -9.18
C GLN A 111 -0.77 -10.43 -9.81
N THR A 112 -0.11 -10.07 -10.92
CA THR A 112 -0.56 -9.00 -11.81
C THR A 112 -0.81 -9.55 -13.21
N GLY A 113 -1.75 -8.96 -13.95
CA GLY A 113 -2.01 -9.35 -15.33
C GLY A 113 -2.84 -10.64 -15.48
N GLY A 114 -2.65 -11.30 -16.62
CA GLY A 114 -3.33 -12.54 -16.99
C GLY A 114 -4.50 -12.29 -17.95
N ALA A 115 -5.70 -12.11 -17.41
CA ALA A 115 -6.89 -11.83 -18.24
C ALA A 115 -6.90 -10.41 -18.84
N SER A 116 -6.23 -9.48 -18.17
CA SER A 116 -6.06 -8.08 -18.58
C SER A 116 -4.92 -7.47 -17.78
N ALA A 117 -4.37 -6.37 -18.28
CA ALA A 117 -3.26 -5.67 -17.64
C ALA A 117 -3.54 -5.33 -16.17
N GLY A 118 -2.50 -5.24 -15.36
CA GLY A 118 -2.59 -4.78 -13.99
C GLY A 118 -1.21 -4.54 -13.40
N THR A 119 -1.14 -3.69 -12.37
CA THR A 119 0.14 -3.22 -11.83
C THR A 119 0.19 -3.34 -10.30
N LEU A 120 1.20 -4.04 -9.79
CA LEU A 120 1.55 -4.04 -8.37
C LEU A 120 2.77 -3.15 -8.17
N ASN A 121 2.67 -2.14 -7.31
CA ASN A 121 3.78 -1.28 -6.93
C ASN A 121 4.20 -1.57 -5.49
N LEU A 122 5.41 -2.09 -5.29
CA LEU A 122 6.04 -2.20 -3.98
C LEU A 122 6.96 -0.98 -3.80
N ASN A 123 6.45 0.06 -3.12
CA ASN A 123 7.05 1.39 -3.09
C ASN A 123 7.85 1.64 -1.81
N GLY A 124 8.92 0.87 -1.63
CA GLY A 124 9.76 0.89 -0.45
C GLY A 124 9.48 -0.29 0.49
N GLY A 125 10.00 -0.17 1.72
CA GLY A 125 9.76 -1.14 2.77
C GLY A 125 10.37 -2.52 2.52
N THR A 126 9.95 -3.48 3.35
CA THR A 126 10.38 -4.88 3.25
C THR A 126 9.17 -5.79 3.12
N LEU A 127 9.12 -6.58 2.05
CA LEU A 127 8.16 -7.66 1.88
C LEU A 127 8.83 -8.99 2.22
N THR A 128 8.37 -9.62 3.29
CA THR A 128 8.72 -11.00 3.61
C THR A 128 7.88 -11.93 2.74
N ASN A 129 8.48 -12.47 1.70
CA ASN A 129 7.84 -13.31 0.69
C ASN A 129 8.11 -14.81 0.90
N THR A 130 8.44 -15.22 2.13
CA THR A 130 8.79 -16.62 2.45
C THR A 130 7.62 -17.56 2.15
N GLY A 131 7.85 -18.55 1.27
CA GLY A 131 6.81 -19.46 0.78
C GLY A 131 5.87 -18.84 -0.26
N GLY A 132 5.92 -17.52 -0.43
CA GLY A 132 5.12 -16.77 -1.38
C GLY A 132 5.74 -16.63 -2.77
N THR A 133 4.91 -16.14 -3.70
CA THR A 133 5.23 -15.85 -5.08
C THR A 133 4.76 -14.44 -5.46
N LEU A 134 5.67 -13.66 -6.07
CA LEU A 134 5.33 -12.47 -6.84
C LEU A 134 5.28 -12.86 -8.32
N ARG A 135 4.12 -12.68 -8.95
CA ARG A 135 3.86 -13.18 -10.29
C ARG A 135 3.39 -12.05 -11.21
N ALA A 136 4.10 -11.84 -12.33
CA ALA A 136 3.63 -10.98 -13.40
C ALA A 136 3.23 -11.83 -14.61
N ASP A 137 1.93 -11.98 -14.86
CA ASP A 137 1.41 -12.68 -16.03
C ASP A 137 1.28 -11.76 -17.23
N ALA A 138 0.74 -12.26 -18.35
CA ALA A 138 0.57 -11.48 -19.57
C ALA A 138 -0.02 -10.08 -19.25
N ASP A 139 0.67 -9.05 -19.74
CA ASP A 139 0.39 -7.62 -19.56
C ASP A 139 0.42 -7.13 -18.10
N GLY A 140 0.88 -7.96 -17.17
CA GLY A 140 1.10 -7.65 -15.77
C GLY A 140 2.45 -7.01 -15.52
N VAL A 141 2.48 -6.06 -14.59
CA VAL A 141 3.70 -5.38 -14.16
C VAL A 141 3.84 -5.47 -12.64
N VAL A 142 4.99 -5.91 -12.14
CA VAL A 142 5.37 -5.75 -10.74
C VAL A 142 6.54 -4.77 -10.65
N ASN A 143 6.29 -3.62 -10.04
CA ASN A 143 7.28 -2.57 -9.83
C ASN A 143 7.89 -2.69 -8.43
N LEU A 144 9.20 -2.91 -8.38
CA LEU A 144 9.99 -2.97 -7.15
C LEU A 144 10.68 -1.62 -6.90
N SER A 145 9.90 -0.61 -6.52
CA SER A 145 10.40 0.76 -6.31
C SER A 145 11.01 0.92 -4.92
N GLY A 146 12.18 0.33 -4.68
CA GLY A 146 12.94 0.47 -3.41
C GLY A 146 12.54 -0.52 -2.36
N ALA A 147 11.77 -1.51 -2.77
CA ALA A 147 11.37 -2.61 -1.92
C ALA A 147 12.56 -3.54 -1.68
N THR A 148 12.64 -4.04 -0.46
CA THR A 148 13.43 -5.23 -0.13
C THR A 148 12.51 -6.44 -0.15
N ILE A 149 12.84 -7.45 -0.94
CA ILE A 149 12.12 -8.73 -0.99
C ILE A 149 12.96 -9.79 -0.27
N LEU A 150 12.38 -10.42 0.74
CA LEU A 150 13.00 -11.52 1.47
C LEU A 150 12.37 -12.84 1.07
N ASN A 151 13.18 -13.74 0.52
CA ASN A 151 12.84 -15.11 0.15
C ASN A 151 11.75 -15.24 -0.92
N GLY A 152 11.32 -16.48 -1.16
CA GLY A 152 10.22 -16.82 -2.06
C GLY A 152 10.59 -16.79 -3.53
N THR A 153 9.56 -16.77 -4.38
CA THR A 153 9.72 -16.85 -5.84
C THR A 153 9.25 -15.56 -6.52
N LEU A 154 10.04 -15.08 -7.48
CA LEU A 154 9.64 -14.09 -8.48
C LEU A 154 9.49 -14.83 -9.81
N THR A 155 8.34 -14.67 -10.45
CA THR A 155 8.05 -15.34 -11.73
C THR A 155 7.31 -14.42 -12.68
N THR A 156 7.58 -14.57 -13.98
CA THR A 156 6.74 -13.96 -15.01
C THR A 156 6.29 -14.97 -16.05
N SER A 157 5.23 -14.63 -16.79
CA SER A 157 4.78 -15.40 -17.95
C SER A 157 4.25 -14.49 -19.06
N GLY A 158 4.30 -14.96 -20.30
CA GLY A 158 3.86 -14.18 -21.46
C GLY A 158 4.63 -12.86 -21.58
N THR A 159 3.90 -11.75 -21.68
CA THR A 159 4.43 -10.38 -21.73
C THR A 159 4.64 -9.75 -20.34
N GLY A 160 4.40 -10.49 -19.26
CA GLY A 160 4.54 -9.99 -17.89
C GLY A 160 5.97 -9.67 -17.51
N VAL A 161 6.15 -8.60 -16.73
CA VAL A 161 7.46 -8.11 -16.33
C VAL A 161 7.53 -7.77 -14.84
N ILE A 162 8.69 -8.04 -14.24
CA ILE A 162 9.09 -7.49 -12.94
C ILE A 162 10.19 -6.48 -13.20
N THR A 163 10.09 -5.28 -12.65
CA THR A 163 11.02 -4.20 -12.97
C THR A 163 11.30 -3.29 -11.77
N THR A 164 12.38 -2.53 -11.86
CA THR A 164 12.61 -1.33 -11.05
C THR A 164 12.35 -0.10 -11.93
N PRO A 165 11.25 0.65 -11.74
CA PRO A 165 10.90 1.76 -12.64
C PRO A 165 12.02 2.80 -12.77
N SER A 166 12.26 3.27 -14.00
CA SER A 166 13.16 4.39 -14.30
C SER A 166 12.37 5.68 -14.54
N GLY A 167 12.84 6.83 -14.04
CA GLY A 167 12.27 8.15 -14.38
C GLY A 167 11.90 9.12 -13.25
N GLY A 168 12.29 8.88 -11.99
CA GLY A 168 12.07 9.80 -10.86
C GLY A 168 13.34 10.09 -10.04
N ALA A 169 13.31 11.15 -9.21
CA ALA A 169 14.45 11.64 -8.40
C ALA A 169 15.00 10.65 -7.36
N SER A 170 14.37 9.48 -7.22
CA SER A 170 14.89 8.37 -6.43
C SER A 170 14.78 7.12 -7.29
N GLN A 171 15.90 6.74 -7.89
CA GLN A 171 16.08 5.40 -8.43
C GLN A 171 16.04 4.46 -7.23
N ASN A 172 14.88 3.87 -7.01
CA ASN A 172 14.66 3.07 -5.83
C ASN A 172 15.12 1.64 -6.14
N THR A 173 16.43 1.41 -6.06
CA THR A 173 17.04 0.08 -6.18
C THR A 173 16.27 -0.93 -5.32
N ALA A 174 15.78 -2.00 -5.93
CA ALA A 174 15.22 -3.12 -5.19
C ALA A 174 16.35 -3.99 -4.61
N THR A 175 16.11 -4.53 -3.41
CA THR A 175 17.02 -5.52 -2.80
C THR A 175 16.34 -6.88 -2.79
N LEU A 176 16.95 -7.90 -3.40
CA LEU A 176 16.45 -9.27 -3.40
C LEU A 176 17.36 -10.13 -2.51
N ASN A 177 16.83 -10.68 -1.41
CA ASN A 177 17.60 -11.50 -0.47
C ASN A 177 16.96 -12.88 -0.31
N GLY A 178 17.67 -13.94 -0.70
CA GLY A 178 17.15 -15.31 -0.67
C GLY A 178 16.05 -15.60 -1.70
N VAL A 179 15.87 -14.72 -2.68
CA VAL A 179 14.85 -14.84 -3.72
C VAL A 179 15.25 -15.86 -4.79
N THR A 180 14.31 -16.70 -5.18
CA THR A 180 14.39 -17.51 -6.40
C THR A 180 13.72 -16.77 -7.55
N ILE A 181 14.42 -16.60 -8.67
CA ILE A 181 13.81 -16.14 -9.93
C ILE A 181 13.50 -17.39 -10.76
N ALA A 182 12.22 -17.62 -11.06
CA ALA A 182 11.79 -18.80 -11.80
C ALA A 182 12.35 -18.78 -13.23
N THR A 183 12.68 -19.96 -13.77
CA THR A 183 13.18 -20.09 -15.14
C THR A 183 12.22 -19.48 -16.17
N GLY A 184 12.76 -18.71 -17.12
CA GLY A 184 11.98 -18.04 -18.16
C GLY A 184 11.34 -16.71 -17.74
N SER A 185 11.55 -16.26 -16.50
CA SER A 185 11.05 -14.97 -16.04
C SER A 185 11.79 -13.81 -16.69
N THR A 186 11.08 -12.71 -16.92
CA THR A 186 11.62 -11.45 -17.42
C THR A 186 11.74 -10.44 -16.28
N PHE A 187 12.98 -10.05 -15.98
CA PHE A 187 13.31 -8.97 -15.07
C PHE A 187 13.99 -7.87 -15.89
N VAL A 188 13.46 -6.65 -15.86
CA VAL A 188 13.88 -5.54 -16.73
C VAL A 188 14.22 -4.28 -15.95
#